data_AF-A0A3B8NFV2-F1
#
_entry.id   AF-A0A3B8NFV2-F1
#
_cell.length_a   1.000
_cell.length_b   1.000
_cell.length_c   1.000
_cell.angle_alpha   90.00
_cell.angle_beta   90.00
_cell.angle_gamma   90.00
#
_symmetry.space_group_name_H-M   'P 1'
#
loop_
_entity.id
_entity.type
_entity.pdbx_description
1 polymer ?
#
loop_
_entity_poly.entity_id
_entity_poly.type
_entity_poly.pdbx_seq_one_letter_code
_entity_poly.pdbx_strand_id
1 'polypeptide(L)'
;MEMKDSYESLKKEAHNIDTWIDAVRSGNPEAELAFNAGAHPILSLCTRGKLCPYQTFTSGENHNFNERTKKGFGKPLTPSNFPAPDGVVWHLLLPAGKGWGFGDQLRFKVQTLKERIDVINAEGGAITFDVPISSDGKIPEKILQGFQELGTYKSRLNDGVKSFLD
;
A
#
# COMPACT_ATOMS: atom_id res chain seq x y z
N MET A 1 -17.49 -5.69 11.01
CA MET A 1 -18.88 -6.18 10.87
C MET A 1 -19.44 -5.72 9.52
N GLU A 2 -19.46 -4.43 9.20
CA GLU A 2 -19.92 -3.88 7.89
C GLU A 2 -19.25 -4.46 6.62
N MET A 3 -17.93 -4.69 6.63
CA MET A 3 -17.23 -5.25 5.46
C MET A 3 -17.51 -6.73 5.22
N LYS A 4 -17.74 -7.50 6.29
CA LYS A 4 -18.11 -8.91 6.20
C LYS A 4 -19.51 -9.06 5.58
N ASP A 5 -20.42 -8.19 5.97
CA ASP A 5 -21.80 -8.19 5.48
C ASP A 5 -21.85 -7.85 3.97
N SER A 6 -20.96 -6.94 3.52
CA SER A 6 -20.81 -6.60 2.10
C SER A 6 -20.33 -7.81 1.26
N TYR A 7 -19.31 -8.52 1.72
CA TYR A 7 -18.80 -9.72 1.04
C TYR A 7 -19.86 -10.84 0.96
N GLU A 8 -20.55 -11.14 2.07
CA GLU A 8 -21.58 -12.19 2.07
C GLU A 8 -22.77 -11.82 1.17
N SER A 9 -23.12 -10.53 1.06
CA SER A 9 -24.17 -10.11 0.14
C SER A 9 -23.78 -10.33 -1.32
N LEU A 10 -22.51 -10.08 -1.68
CA LEU A 10 -22.03 -10.24 -3.06
C LEU A 10 -22.06 -11.70 -3.54
N LYS A 11 -22.00 -12.68 -2.63
CA LYS A 11 -22.06 -14.11 -2.99
C LYS A 11 -23.39 -14.55 -3.61
N LYS A 12 -24.43 -13.71 -3.54
CA LYS A 12 -25.72 -13.94 -4.20
C LYS A 12 -25.65 -13.68 -5.72
N GLU A 13 -24.68 -12.91 -6.17
CA GLU A 13 -24.51 -12.57 -7.58
C GLU A 13 -23.83 -13.71 -8.32
N ALA A 14 -24.23 -13.96 -9.57
CA ALA A 14 -23.64 -15.01 -10.42
C ALA A 14 -22.15 -14.77 -10.70
N HIS A 15 -21.74 -13.50 -10.77
CA HIS A 15 -20.34 -13.08 -10.88
C HIS A 15 -20.02 -12.22 -9.67
N ASN A 16 -19.12 -12.70 -8.83
CA ASN A 16 -18.78 -12.11 -7.55
C ASN A 16 -17.28 -12.28 -7.23
N ILE A 17 -16.87 -11.86 -6.03
CA ILE A 17 -15.49 -11.92 -5.56
C ILE A 17 -14.92 -13.35 -5.61
N ASP A 18 -15.70 -14.38 -5.26
CA ASP A 18 -15.22 -15.76 -5.28
C ASP A 18 -14.94 -16.22 -6.72
N THR A 19 -15.84 -15.93 -7.66
CA THR A 19 -15.61 -16.26 -9.08
C THR A 19 -14.41 -15.53 -9.68
N TRP A 20 -14.12 -14.31 -9.21
CA TRP A 20 -12.93 -13.57 -9.63
C TRP A 20 -11.65 -14.17 -9.05
N ILE A 21 -11.68 -14.57 -7.78
CA ILE A 21 -10.55 -15.25 -7.12
C ILE A 21 -10.25 -16.57 -7.81
N ASP A 22 -11.27 -17.37 -8.12
CA ASP A 22 -11.11 -18.63 -8.84
C ASP A 22 -10.46 -18.40 -10.21
N ALA A 23 -10.87 -17.37 -10.93
CA ALA A 23 -10.27 -17.01 -12.22
C ALA A 23 -8.79 -16.60 -12.05
N VAL A 24 -8.46 -15.74 -11.09
CA VAL A 24 -7.07 -15.33 -10.82
C VAL A 24 -6.19 -16.53 -10.44
N ARG A 25 -6.70 -17.38 -9.53
CA ARG A 25 -5.95 -18.54 -9.01
C ARG A 25 -5.91 -19.72 -9.97
N SER A 26 -6.76 -19.75 -10.99
CA SER A 26 -6.64 -20.74 -12.07
C SER A 26 -5.32 -20.60 -12.84
N GLY A 27 -4.77 -19.38 -12.92
CA GLY A 27 -3.45 -19.13 -13.51
C GLY A 27 -2.29 -19.26 -12.52
N ASN A 28 -2.48 -18.79 -11.29
CA ASN A 28 -1.51 -18.93 -10.20
C ASN A 28 -2.21 -19.20 -8.86
N PRO A 29 -2.23 -20.46 -8.37
CA PRO A 29 -2.89 -20.82 -7.12
C PRO A 29 -2.40 -20.04 -5.89
N GLU A 30 -1.12 -19.64 -5.89
CA GLU A 30 -0.45 -18.92 -4.80
C GLU A 30 -0.56 -17.40 -4.95
N ALA A 31 -1.46 -16.89 -5.78
CA ALA A 31 -1.63 -15.45 -5.96
C ALA A 31 -2.03 -14.78 -4.63
N GLU A 32 -1.24 -13.77 -4.25
CA GLU A 32 -1.52 -12.83 -3.18
C GLU A 32 -2.64 -11.88 -3.61
N LEU A 33 -3.58 -11.58 -2.69
CA LEU A 33 -4.81 -10.86 -3.01
C LEU A 33 -4.99 -9.67 -2.07
N ALA A 34 -5.18 -8.49 -2.68
CA ALA A 34 -5.65 -7.30 -2.01
C ALA A 34 -6.95 -6.81 -2.65
N PHE A 35 -7.84 -6.30 -1.82
CA PHE A 35 -9.12 -5.73 -2.23
C PHE A 35 -9.18 -4.29 -1.74
N ASN A 36 -9.67 -3.39 -2.57
CA ASN A 36 -9.72 -1.98 -2.26
C ASN A 36 -11.17 -1.53 -2.05
N ALA A 37 -11.47 -0.98 -0.87
CA ALA A 37 -12.76 -0.38 -0.55
C ALA A 37 -12.69 1.15 -0.42
N GLY A 38 -11.55 1.76 -0.76
CA GLY A 38 -11.34 3.21 -0.74
C GLY A 38 -10.12 3.61 0.09
N ALA A 39 -9.77 4.90 0.02
CA ALA A 39 -8.49 5.42 0.52
C ALA A 39 -8.48 5.82 2.02
N HIS A 40 -9.61 5.77 2.73
CA HIS A 40 -9.61 6.06 4.17
C HIS A 40 -8.86 4.92 4.91
N PRO A 41 -7.99 5.17 5.91
CA PRO A 41 -7.17 4.12 6.52
C PRO A 41 -7.94 2.90 7.03
N ILE A 42 -9.15 3.10 7.57
CA ILE A 42 -10.06 2.01 7.96
C ILE A 42 -10.34 1.04 6.79
N LEU A 43 -10.45 1.57 5.58
CA LEU A 43 -10.76 0.83 4.35
C LEU A 43 -9.47 0.34 3.68
N SER A 44 -8.50 1.23 3.44
CA SER A 44 -7.27 0.90 2.72
C SER A 44 -6.30 0.02 3.51
N LEU A 45 -6.29 0.10 4.84
CA LEU A 45 -5.48 -0.73 5.74
C LEU A 45 -6.32 -1.78 6.48
N CYS A 46 -7.63 -1.84 6.18
CA CYS A 46 -8.56 -2.85 6.70
C CYS A 46 -8.55 -3.00 8.23
N THR A 47 -8.35 -1.92 8.99
CA THR A 47 -8.12 -1.97 10.45
C THR A 47 -9.31 -2.50 11.27
N ARG A 48 -10.45 -2.77 10.62
CA ARG A 48 -11.67 -3.34 11.22
C ARG A 48 -11.99 -4.76 10.74
N GLY A 49 -11.04 -5.41 10.09
CA GLY A 49 -11.16 -6.78 9.57
C GLY A 49 -10.99 -6.86 8.06
N LYS A 50 -10.77 -8.08 7.57
CA LYS A 50 -10.60 -8.37 6.14
C LYS A 50 -11.83 -7.96 5.34
N LEU A 51 -11.61 -7.56 4.08
CA LEU A 51 -12.70 -7.28 3.14
C LEU A 51 -13.29 -8.57 2.56
N CYS A 52 -12.45 -9.60 2.40
CA CYS A 52 -12.88 -10.96 2.10
C CYS A 52 -11.99 -11.98 2.84
N PRO A 53 -12.44 -13.23 3.05
CA PRO A 53 -11.67 -14.26 3.74
C PRO A 53 -10.30 -14.56 3.08
N TYR A 54 -10.23 -14.41 1.76
CA TYR A 54 -9.05 -14.73 0.95
C TYR A 54 -8.04 -13.58 0.83
N GLN A 55 -8.31 -12.43 1.45
CA GLN A 55 -7.38 -11.31 1.45
C GLN A 55 -6.11 -11.66 2.22
N THR A 56 -4.96 -11.41 1.59
CA THR A 56 -3.63 -11.73 2.12
C THR A 56 -2.78 -10.49 2.40
N PHE A 57 -3.07 -9.35 1.76
CA PHE A 57 -2.47 -8.06 2.12
C PHE A 57 -3.47 -6.90 1.96
N THR A 58 -3.17 -5.75 2.58
CA THR A 58 -4.02 -4.56 2.47
C THR A 58 -3.78 -3.81 1.15
N SER A 59 -4.82 -3.26 0.52
CA SER A 59 -4.64 -2.50 -0.74
C SER A 59 -3.77 -1.26 -0.54
N GLY A 60 -3.86 -0.64 0.64
CA GLY A 60 -2.95 0.39 1.09
C GLY A 60 -3.14 1.75 0.44
N GLU A 61 -4.13 1.93 -0.45
CA GLU A 61 -4.30 3.17 -1.23
C GLU A 61 -4.33 4.41 -0.34
N ASN A 62 -3.31 5.26 -0.48
CA ASN A 62 -3.20 6.54 0.21
C ASN A 62 -2.43 7.55 -0.66
N HIS A 63 -2.45 8.82 -0.25
CA HIS A 63 -1.70 9.89 -0.94
C HIS A 63 -0.57 10.47 -0.09
N ASN A 64 -0.48 10.09 1.18
CA ASN A 64 0.52 10.58 2.10
C ASN A 64 0.84 9.50 3.13
N PHE A 65 1.94 9.65 3.82
CA PHE A 65 2.34 8.79 4.92
C PHE A 65 1.59 9.09 6.22
N ASN A 66 0.65 10.03 6.23
CA ASN A 66 -0.16 10.36 7.40
C ASN A 66 -1.64 10.27 7.04
N GLU A 67 -2.44 9.82 8.00
CA GLU A 67 -3.90 9.80 7.88
C GLU A 67 -4.42 11.19 7.50
N ARG A 68 -5.30 11.24 6.49
CA ARG A 68 -6.00 12.48 6.15
C ARG A 68 -7.21 12.63 7.07
N THR A 69 -7.24 13.72 7.83
CA THR A 69 -8.37 14.10 8.71
C THR A 69 -9.02 15.39 8.21
N LYS A 70 -10.19 15.72 8.76
CA LYS A 70 -10.85 17.02 8.49
C LYS A 70 -9.99 18.23 8.91
N LYS A 71 -9.06 18.05 9.85
CA LYS A 71 -8.19 19.10 10.40
C LYS A 71 -6.78 19.11 9.79
N GLY A 72 -6.51 18.29 8.77
CA GLY A 72 -5.19 18.15 8.16
C GLY A 72 -4.65 16.72 8.29
N PHE A 73 -3.39 16.56 8.71
CA PHE A 73 -2.77 15.25 8.85
C PHE A 73 -2.83 14.74 10.30
N GLY A 74 -3.25 13.49 10.45
CA GLY A 74 -3.29 12.76 11.71
C GLY A 74 -2.06 11.88 11.91
N LYS A 75 -2.28 10.70 12.49
CA LYS A 75 -1.21 9.76 12.84
C LYS A 75 -0.44 9.27 11.60
N PRO A 76 0.85 8.94 11.75
CA PRO A 76 1.61 8.21 10.73
C PRO A 76 0.92 6.90 10.36
N LEU A 77 0.79 6.62 9.06
CA LEU A 77 0.36 5.32 8.56
C LEU A 77 1.51 4.33 8.74
N THR A 78 1.41 3.50 9.77
CA THR A 78 2.35 2.42 10.11
C THR A 78 1.58 1.22 10.65
N PRO A 79 2.14 0.00 10.61
CA PRO A 79 1.51 -1.18 11.21
C PRO A 79 1.12 -0.96 12.68
N SER A 80 1.95 -0.29 13.49
CA SER A 80 1.64 -0.06 14.91
C SER A 80 0.47 0.91 15.13
N ASN A 81 0.31 1.94 14.28
CA ASN A 81 -0.77 2.92 14.43
C ASN A 81 -2.09 2.45 13.83
N PHE A 82 -2.02 1.64 12.77
CA PHE A 82 -3.16 1.16 11.99
C PHE A 82 -2.96 -0.32 11.63
N PRO A 83 -3.07 -1.24 12.59
CA PRO A 83 -2.75 -2.65 12.37
C PRO A 83 -3.67 -3.28 11.32
N ALA A 84 -3.08 -4.14 10.49
CA ALA A 84 -3.84 -4.99 9.57
C ALA A 84 -4.51 -6.13 10.35
N PRO A 85 -5.56 -6.77 9.80
CA PRO A 85 -6.14 -7.97 10.39
C PRO A 85 -5.14 -9.11 10.52
N ASP A 86 -5.39 -10.03 11.45
CA ASP A 86 -4.58 -11.24 11.61
C ASP A 86 -4.45 -12.03 10.31
N GLY A 87 -3.22 -12.46 10.00
CA GLY A 87 -2.90 -13.18 8.77
C GLY A 87 -3.02 -12.33 7.49
N VAL A 88 -2.99 -11.00 7.60
CA VAL A 88 -2.91 -10.06 6.46
C VAL A 88 -1.61 -9.27 6.57
N VAL A 89 -0.80 -9.27 5.51
CA VAL A 89 0.38 -8.40 5.42
C VAL A 89 -0.08 -6.95 5.33
N TRP A 90 0.45 -6.12 6.23
CA TRP A 90 0.23 -4.67 6.16
C TRP A 90 0.98 -4.09 4.98
N HIS A 91 0.27 -3.44 4.06
CA HIS A 91 0.83 -2.85 2.86
C HIS A 91 0.26 -1.45 2.60
N LEU A 92 1.14 -0.53 2.23
CA LEU A 92 0.81 0.84 1.83
C LEU A 92 1.09 1.05 0.34
N LEU A 93 0.17 1.73 -0.36
CA LEU A 93 0.33 2.10 -1.77
C LEU A 93 0.25 3.63 -1.89
N LEU A 94 1.28 4.26 -2.45
CA LEU A 94 1.35 5.71 -2.63
C LEU A 94 1.77 6.09 -4.07
N PRO A 95 1.32 7.22 -4.62
CA PRO A 95 1.89 7.75 -5.86
C PRO A 95 3.30 8.31 -5.60
N ALA A 96 4.26 7.90 -6.43
CA ALA A 96 5.62 8.47 -6.43
C ALA A 96 5.62 9.91 -6.97
N GLY A 97 4.77 10.16 -7.96
CA GLY A 97 4.59 11.47 -8.60
C GLY A 97 3.52 12.34 -7.93
N LYS A 98 3.05 13.36 -8.66
CA LYS A 98 2.00 14.28 -8.19
C LYS A 98 0.67 13.57 -7.92
N GLY A 99 0.41 12.46 -8.63
CA GLY A 99 -0.74 11.59 -8.45
C GLY A 99 -0.51 10.23 -9.12
N TRP A 100 -1.55 9.38 -9.13
CA TRP A 100 -1.50 8.07 -9.77
C TRP A 100 -1.18 8.18 -11.27
N GLY A 101 -0.13 7.50 -11.70
CA GLY A 101 0.38 7.52 -13.07
C GLY A 101 0.79 8.91 -13.56
N PHE A 102 0.96 9.91 -12.68
CA PHE A 102 1.10 11.31 -13.08
C PHE A 102 2.19 12.09 -12.34
N GLY A 103 2.89 12.94 -13.09
CA GLY A 103 3.95 13.84 -12.61
C GLY A 103 5.34 13.36 -13.03
N ASP A 104 6.30 14.28 -13.03
CA ASP A 104 7.69 14.07 -13.46
C ASP A 104 8.71 14.35 -12.34
N GLN A 105 8.23 14.75 -11.17
CA GLN A 105 9.02 14.98 -9.96
C GLN A 105 8.64 13.96 -8.90
N LEU A 106 9.65 13.50 -8.15
CA LEU A 106 9.40 12.71 -6.94
C LEU A 106 8.69 13.59 -5.91
N ARG A 107 7.50 13.16 -5.48
CA ARG A 107 6.64 13.91 -4.57
C ARG A 107 7.23 14.07 -3.18
N PHE A 108 7.97 13.06 -2.72
CA PHE A 108 8.56 13.02 -1.40
C PHE A 108 10.07 13.23 -1.51
N LYS A 109 10.66 13.91 -0.52
CA LYS A 109 12.12 13.96 -0.42
C LYS A 109 12.65 12.55 -0.10
N VAL A 110 13.82 12.20 -0.63
CA VAL A 110 14.47 10.91 -0.36
C VAL A 110 14.64 10.68 1.14
N GLN A 111 14.97 11.72 1.91
CA GLN A 111 15.06 11.62 3.37
C GLN A 111 13.73 11.17 4.01
N THR A 112 12.59 11.74 3.59
CA THR A 112 11.27 11.30 4.06
C THR A 112 10.98 9.86 3.63
N LEU A 113 11.33 9.47 2.41
CA LEU A 113 11.14 8.08 1.96
C LEU A 113 11.95 7.11 2.83
N LYS A 114 13.22 7.42 3.11
CA LYS A 114 14.08 6.61 3.99
C LYS A 114 13.43 6.42 5.36
N GLU A 115 13.13 7.52 6.05
CA GLU A 115 12.53 7.51 7.39
C GLU A 115 11.23 6.70 7.45
N ARG A 116 10.36 6.87 6.45
CA ARG A 116 9.04 6.23 6.48
C ARG A 116 9.07 4.77 6.05
N ILE A 117 9.87 4.41 5.05
CA ILE A 117 10.04 3.02 4.61
C ILE A 117 10.71 2.21 5.71
N ASP A 118 11.74 2.75 6.34
CA ASP A 118 12.46 2.13 7.45
C ASP A 118 11.52 1.74 8.60
N VAL A 119 10.67 2.67 9.03
CA VAL A 119 9.66 2.42 10.06
C VAL A 119 8.65 1.36 9.64
N ILE A 120 8.13 1.45 8.42
CA ILE A 120 7.13 0.52 7.91
C ILE A 120 7.72 -0.89 7.87
N ASN A 121 8.91 -1.05 7.29
CA ASN A 121 9.57 -2.34 7.13
C ASN A 121 10.00 -2.94 8.48
N ALA A 122 10.52 -2.11 9.41
CA ALA A 122 10.86 -2.56 10.76
C ALA A 122 9.64 -2.98 11.60
N GLU A 123 8.45 -2.48 11.25
CA GLU A 123 7.17 -2.91 11.84
C GLU A 123 6.51 -4.07 11.06
N GLY A 124 7.23 -4.68 10.11
CA GLY A 124 6.76 -5.83 9.33
C GLY A 124 5.77 -5.49 8.21
N GLY A 125 5.64 -4.21 7.87
CA GLY A 125 4.83 -3.76 6.74
C GLY A 125 5.62 -3.74 5.43
N ALA A 126 4.89 -3.56 4.33
CA ALA A 126 5.44 -3.34 3.00
C ALA A 126 4.88 -2.06 2.39
N ILE A 127 5.57 -1.56 1.36
CA ILE A 127 5.14 -0.36 0.63
C ILE A 127 5.43 -0.49 -0.85
N THR A 128 4.46 -0.08 -1.66
CA THR A 128 4.59 0.05 -3.11
C THR A 128 4.43 1.50 -3.50
N PHE A 129 5.26 1.96 -4.44
CA PHE A 129 5.08 3.26 -5.08
C PHE A 129 4.56 3.07 -6.50
N ASP A 130 3.46 3.74 -6.82
CA ASP A 130 3.00 3.90 -8.20
C ASP A 130 3.89 4.91 -8.92
N VAL A 131 4.64 4.44 -9.91
CA VAL A 131 5.63 5.23 -10.64
C VAL A 131 5.06 5.61 -12.01
N PRO A 132 4.96 6.92 -12.33
CA PRO A 132 4.47 7.35 -13.64
C PRO A 132 5.41 6.91 -14.75
N ILE A 133 4.84 6.61 -15.92
CA ILE A 133 5.57 6.26 -17.13
C ILE A 133 5.26 7.31 -18.20
N SER A 134 6.31 7.88 -18.78
CA SER A 134 6.23 8.85 -19.88
C SER A 134 5.71 8.19 -21.15
N SER A 135 5.27 8.99 -22.12
CA SER A 135 4.74 8.48 -23.40
C SER A 135 5.76 7.69 -24.23
N ASP A 136 7.07 7.84 -23.95
CA ASP A 136 8.14 7.04 -24.56
C ASP A 136 8.43 5.73 -23.81
N GLY A 137 7.59 5.36 -22.83
CA GLY A 137 7.71 4.12 -22.07
C GLY A 137 8.74 4.15 -20.95
N LYS A 138 9.26 5.32 -20.57
CA LYS A 138 10.30 5.45 -19.52
C LYS A 138 9.78 6.10 -18.24
N ILE A 139 10.41 5.75 -17.12
CA ILE A 139 10.26 6.48 -15.86
C ILE A 139 10.83 7.89 -16.05
N PRO A 140 10.13 8.97 -15.63
CA PRO A 140 10.68 10.31 -15.63
C PRO A 140 12.02 10.41 -14.88
N GLU A 141 13.01 11.03 -15.50
CA GLU A 141 14.41 11.04 -15.03
C GLU A 141 14.55 11.46 -13.56
N LYS A 142 13.86 12.51 -13.13
CA LYS A 142 13.98 13.00 -11.74
C LYS A 142 13.32 12.08 -10.71
N ILE A 143 12.33 11.28 -11.11
CA ILE A 143 11.76 10.23 -10.25
C ILE A 143 12.75 9.07 -10.16
N LEU A 144 13.32 8.64 -11.28
CA LEU A 144 14.32 7.58 -11.33
C LEU A 144 15.54 7.93 -10.46
N GLN A 145 16.08 9.14 -10.59
CA GLN A 145 17.21 9.62 -9.78
C GLN A 145 16.92 9.55 -8.28
N GLY A 146 15.72 9.98 -7.85
CA GLY A 146 15.34 9.90 -6.44
C GLY A 146 15.22 8.45 -5.92
N PHE A 147 14.71 7.52 -6.73
CA PHE A 147 14.69 6.10 -6.36
C PHE A 147 16.08 5.44 -6.41
N GLN A 148 16.96 5.86 -7.32
CA GLN A 148 18.36 5.42 -7.34
C GLN A 148 19.10 5.87 -6.07
N GLU A 149 18.92 7.13 -5.66
CA GLU A 149 19.47 7.64 -4.40
C GLU A 149 18.93 6.84 -3.20
N LEU A 150 17.61 6.63 -3.14
CA LEU A 150 16.99 5.78 -2.10
C LEU A 150 17.57 4.35 -2.11
N GLY A 151 17.83 3.80 -3.30
CA GLY A 151 18.40 2.47 -3.50
C GLY A 151 19.77 2.28 -2.84
N THR A 152 20.54 3.35 -2.63
CA THR A 152 21.82 3.28 -1.89
C THR A 152 21.65 2.88 -0.42
N TYR A 153 20.44 3.01 0.13
CA TYR A 153 20.10 2.63 1.51
C TYR A 153 19.37 1.28 1.62
N LYS A 154 19.19 0.54 0.49
CA LYS A 154 18.35 -0.66 0.42
C LYS A 154 18.68 -1.72 1.48
N SER A 155 19.95 -1.96 1.79
CA SER A 155 20.32 -2.97 2.79
C SER A 155 19.74 -2.65 4.17
N ARG A 156 19.88 -1.39 4.61
CA ARG A 156 19.36 -0.90 5.89
C ARG A 156 17.84 -0.82 5.89
N LEU A 157 17.23 -0.38 4.80
CA LEU A 157 15.76 -0.31 4.70
C LEU A 157 15.09 -1.70 4.78
N ASN A 158 15.83 -2.80 4.58
CA ASN A 158 15.29 -4.16 4.59
C ASN A 158 15.85 -5.03 5.74
N ASP A 159 16.59 -4.44 6.70
CA ASP A 159 17.17 -5.21 7.81
C ASP A 159 16.17 -5.43 8.97
N GLY A 160 15.00 -4.80 8.92
CA GLY A 160 13.96 -4.89 9.95
C GLY A 160 14.25 -4.06 11.20
N VAL A 161 15.25 -3.18 11.16
CA VAL A 161 15.67 -2.33 12.28
C VAL A 161 15.41 -0.87 11.94
N LYS A 162 14.82 -0.13 12.88
CA LYS A 162 14.64 1.33 12.75
C LYS A 162 16.01 2.01 12.78
N SER A 163 16.47 2.43 11.62
CA SER A 163 17.81 2.93 11.31
C SER A 163 17.85 4.45 11.07
N PHE A 164 16.72 5.07 10.76
CA PHE A 164 16.68 6.45 10.24
C PHE A 164 15.74 7.41 10.98
N LEU A 165 15.09 6.97 12.06
CA LEU A 165 14.44 7.85 13.01
C LEU A 165 15.41 8.17 14.15
N ASP A 166 15.68 9.47 14.36
CA ASP A 166 16.30 9.98 15.59
C ASP A 166 15.34 9.88 16.79
#